data_AF-A0A3M1DYV5-F1
#
_entry.id   AF-A0A3M1DYV5-F1
#
_cell.length_a   1.000
_cell.length_b   1.000
_cell.length_c   1.000
_cell.angle_alpha   90.00
_cell.angle_beta   90.00
_cell.angle_gamma   90.00
#
_symmetry.space_group_name_H-M   'P 1'
#
loop_
_entity.id
_entity.type
_entity.pdbx_description
1 polymer ?
#
loop_
_entity_poly.entity_id
_entity_poly.type
_entity_poly.pdbx_seq_one_letter_code
_entity_poly.pdbx_strand_id
1 'polypeptide(L)'
;MDNSLPVFCSAFGSVAGIVRPPKLIARGAGKITVQGSLLLDGPVESRAEPGTSLALQGDFINRSSNPELFDWRDLLLILSGTTVQTFEVGANDLGQLSDTVTVDTAAFSIGTIQVNTGASVRFVDTFDNDPDNAGQDLNAGCNEAQYVRNLILQDGSAITLENVHLYAETLDQAPTAVVNPLGCGQLVVGTCPAAAPVEADPTIVPQNRYLAFVAGVSGNAGLNVALRVTFENLPAPFDVFNGQSAWVGEPVLKCENSGQDNVPPGGCAPVTGREDSFPVALLQCDPFYTDWSAWGTIHVTDDRIVPGGSYAVQAIAEGCETTLEGNFSTALSLTTASFGDVTGGCTGGSCSPPDGSVDV
;
A
#
# COMPACT_ATOMS: atom_id res chain seq x y z
N MET A 1 -10.92 -24.12 -31.39
CA MET A 1 -10.21 -24.75 -30.26
C MET A 1 -11.06 -24.46 -29.05
N ASP A 2 -11.75 -25.49 -28.56
CA ASP A 2 -12.78 -25.41 -27.55
C ASP A 2 -12.12 -25.69 -26.19
N ASN A 3 -11.95 -24.65 -25.36
CA ASN A 3 -11.29 -24.76 -24.06
C ASN A 3 -12.33 -25.06 -22.98
N SER A 4 -12.89 -26.27 -23.01
CA SER A 4 -13.62 -26.83 -21.87
C SER A 4 -12.62 -27.43 -20.88
N LEU A 5 -12.37 -26.74 -19.76
CA LEU A 5 -11.60 -27.28 -18.64
C LEU A 5 -12.36 -28.45 -17.97
N PRO A 6 -11.67 -29.52 -17.51
CA PRO A 6 -12.32 -30.62 -16.83
C PRO A 6 -12.70 -30.24 -15.39
N VAL A 7 -13.98 -30.41 -15.06
CA VAL A 7 -14.47 -30.42 -13.67
C VAL A 7 -14.04 -31.75 -13.04
N PHE A 8 -13.05 -31.71 -12.14
CA PHE A 8 -12.67 -32.86 -11.34
C PHE A 8 -13.59 -32.98 -10.11
N CYS A 9 -14.58 -33.87 -10.17
CA CYS A 9 -15.27 -34.38 -8.99
C CYS A 9 -14.47 -35.57 -8.41
N SER A 10 -13.66 -35.33 -7.38
CA SER A 10 -13.06 -36.42 -6.59
C SER A 10 -14.06 -36.92 -5.55
N ALA A 11 -14.56 -38.14 -5.71
CA ALA A 11 -15.35 -38.84 -4.70
C ALA A 11 -14.43 -39.35 -3.58
N PHE A 12 -14.41 -38.65 -2.44
CA PHE A 12 -13.85 -39.19 -1.20
C PHE A 12 -14.93 -39.96 -0.44
N GLY A 13 -14.63 -41.20 -0.05
CA GLY A 13 -15.53 -42.04 0.75
C GLY A 13 -16.01 -41.32 2.01
N SER A 14 -17.32 -41.36 2.25
CA SER A 14 -17.94 -40.79 3.44
C SER A 14 -17.63 -41.67 4.66
N VAL A 15 -16.90 -41.13 5.62
CA VAL A 15 -16.97 -41.61 7.01
C VAL A 15 -18.32 -41.14 7.54
N ALA A 16 -19.17 -42.07 7.96
CA ALA A 16 -20.49 -41.74 8.50
C ALA A 16 -20.33 -40.81 9.73
N GLY A 17 -20.84 -39.58 9.64
CA GLY A 17 -20.86 -38.61 10.75
C GLY A 17 -20.16 -37.27 10.49
N ILE A 18 -19.41 -37.09 9.40
CA ILE A 18 -18.82 -35.79 9.04
C ILE A 18 -19.55 -35.24 7.81
N VAL A 19 -20.45 -34.28 8.03
CA VAL A 19 -21.04 -33.49 6.94
C VAL A 19 -20.01 -32.44 6.55
N ARG A 20 -19.48 -32.53 5.32
CA ARG A 20 -18.57 -31.49 4.82
C ARG A 20 -19.36 -30.23 4.50
N PRO A 21 -18.80 -29.04 4.77
CA PRO A 21 -19.41 -27.79 4.38
C PRO A 21 -19.66 -27.76 2.86
N PRO A 22 -20.79 -27.18 2.38
CA PRO A 22 -20.94 -26.82 0.98
C PRO A 22 -19.77 -25.95 0.52
N LYS A 23 -19.36 -26.08 -0.74
CA LYS A 23 -18.20 -25.34 -1.28
C LYS A 23 -18.58 -24.49 -2.49
N LEU A 24 -18.16 -23.23 -2.48
CA LEU A 24 -18.09 -22.33 -3.62
C LEU A 24 -16.62 -21.93 -3.81
N ILE A 25 -15.98 -22.42 -4.88
CA ILE A 25 -14.57 -22.09 -5.15
C ILE A 25 -14.45 -21.54 -6.57
N ALA A 26 -14.03 -20.29 -6.68
CA ALA A 26 -13.63 -19.67 -7.94
C ALA A 26 -12.11 -19.82 -8.13
N ARG A 27 -11.66 -20.26 -9.31
CA ARG A 27 -10.24 -20.51 -9.62
C ARG A 27 -9.81 -19.82 -10.90
N GLY A 28 -8.54 -19.41 -10.95
CA GLY A 28 -7.92 -18.71 -12.08
C GLY A 28 -8.62 -17.42 -12.51
N ALA A 29 -8.48 -17.00 -13.76
CA ALA A 29 -9.15 -15.81 -14.32
C ALA A 29 -10.67 -16.00 -14.60
N GLY A 30 -11.35 -16.81 -13.78
CA GLY A 30 -12.76 -17.14 -13.95
C GLY A 30 -13.68 -15.96 -13.66
N LYS A 31 -14.77 -15.85 -14.42
CA LYS A 31 -15.86 -14.90 -14.17
C LYS A 31 -17.13 -15.66 -13.82
N ILE A 32 -17.65 -15.42 -12.62
CA ILE A 32 -18.97 -15.88 -12.19
C ILE A 32 -19.95 -14.72 -12.41
N THR A 33 -21.14 -15.01 -12.94
CA THR A 33 -22.20 -14.01 -13.08
C THR A 33 -23.48 -14.56 -12.49
N VAL A 34 -24.04 -13.82 -11.52
CA VAL A 34 -25.28 -14.16 -10.83
C VAL A 34 -26.30 -13.07 -11.16
N GLN A 35 -27.31 -13.44 -11.94
CA GLN A 35 -28.38 -12.51 -12.36
C GLN A 35 -29.40 -12.22 -11.25
N GLY A 36 -29.43 -13.04 -10.20
CA GLY A 36 -30.26 -12.84 -9.01
C GLY A 36 -29.43 -12.57 -7.77
N SER A 37 -29.94 -12.95 -6.62
CA SER A 37 -29.22 -12.86 -5.34
C SER A 37 -28.30 -14.07 -5.12
N LEU A 38 -27.19 -13.86 -4.42
CA LEU A 38 -26.32 -14.91 -3.91
C LEU A 38 -26.55 -15.06 -2.41
N LEU A 39 -26.95 -16.25 -1.97
CA LEU A 39 -27.11 -16.61 -0.57
C LEU A 39 -25.99 -17.58 -0.17
N LEU A 40 -25.22 -17.22 0.85
CA LEU A 40 -24.34 -18.13 1.58
C LEU A 40 -25.01 -18.40 2.92
N ASP A 41 -25.30 -19.66 3.27
CA ASP A 41 -26.06 -19.99 4.48
C ASP A 41 -25.42 -21.17 5.22
N GLY A 42 -25.13 -20.97 6.52
CA GLY A 42 -24.44 -21.94 7.37
C GLY A 42 -22.92 -21.99 7.15
N PRO A 43 -22.25 -23.11 7.45
CA PRO A 43 -20.80 -23.22 7.30
C PRO A 43 -20.44 -23.46 5.83
N VAL A 44 -20.48 -22.44 4.97
CA VAL A 44 -20.10 -22.55 3.56
C VAL A 44 -18.61 -22.24 3.39
N GLU A 45 -17.88 -23.14 2.74
CA GLU A 45 -16.51 -22.84 2.29
C GLU A 45 -16.57 -22.04 0.98
N SER A 46 -16.23 -20.76 1.06
CA SER A 46 -16.30 -19.82 -0.05
C SER A 46 -14.93 -19.23 -0.31
N ARG A 47 -14.29 -19.58 -1.43
CA ARG A 47 -12.91 -19.18 -1.74
C ARG A 47 -12.75 -18.66 -3.16
N ALA A 48 -11.87 -17.67 -3.33
CA ALA A 48 -11.56 -17.07 -4.61
C ALA A 48 -10.05 -16.98 -4.82
N GLU A 49 -9.54 -17.51 -5.93
CA GLU A 49 -8.13 -17.36 -6.32
C GLU A 49 -7.86 -15.99 -6.98
N PRO A 50 -6.59 -15.54 -7.04
CA PRO A 50 -6.20 -14.35 -7.78
C PRO A 50 -6.70 -14.32 -9.23
N GLY A 51 -7.26 -13.17 -9.60
CA GLY A 51 -7.79 -12.90 -10.94
C GLY A 51 -9.24 -13.34 -11.16
N THR A 52 -9.90 -13.90 -10.15
CA THR A 52 -11.33 -14.24 -10.22
C THR A 52 -12.22 -13.00 -10.10
N SER A 53 -13.38 -13.02 -10.77
CA SER A 53 -14.41 -12.01 -10.60
C SER A 53 -15.80 -12.61 -10.42
N LEU A 54 -16.63 -11.96 -9.61
CA LEU A 54 -18.03 -12.28 -9.39
C LEU A 54 -18.87 -11.04 -9.72
N ALA A 55 -19.68 -11.11 -10.76
CA ALA A 55 -20.64 -10.06 -11.09
C ALA A 55 -22.03 -10.43 -10.54
N LEU A 56 -22.60 -9.57 -9.72
CA LEU A 56 -23.86 -9.79 -9.03
C LEU A 56 -24.86 -8.68 -9.38
N GLN A 57 -26.07 -9.07 -9.80
CA GLN A 57 -27.16 -8.14 -10.14
C GLN A 57 -28.24 -8.05 -9.05
N GLY A 58 -28.39 -9.06 -8.19
CA GLY A 58 -29.30 -9.06 -7.04
C GLY A 58 -28.57 -8.90 -5.71
N ASP A 59 -29.19 -9.32 -4.61
CA ASP A 59 -28.62 -9.12 -3.28
C ASP A 59 -27.46 -10.07 -2.97
N PHE A 60 -26.51 -9.61 -2.15
CA PHE A 60 -25.55 -10.50 -1.49
C PHE A 60 -26.05 -10.75 -0.07
N ILE A 61 -26.39 -11.99 0.24
CA ILE A 61 -26.97 -12.39 1.53
C ILE A 61 -26.00 -13.36 2.18
N ASN A 62 -25.16 -12.85 3.07
CA ASN A 62 -24.18 -13.61 3.83
C ASN A 62 -24.75 -14.05 5.17
N ARG A 63 -25.21 -15.30 5.23
CA ARG A 63 -25.59 -15.99 6.47
C ARG A 63 -24.57 -17.07 6.83
N SER A 64 -23.32 -16.85 6.43
CA SER A 64 -22.24 -17.78 6.72
C SER A 64 -21.95 -17.76 8.21
N SER A 65 -21.92 -18.92 8.86
CA SER A 65 -21.74 -19.03 10.31
C SER A 65 -20.30 -19.34 10.72
N ASN A 66 -19.35 -19.30 9.77
CA ASN A 66 -17.94 -19.59 10.05
C ASN A 66 -17.04 -18.74 9.13
N PRO A 67 -16.46 -17.64 9.65
CA PRO A 67 -15.60 -16.76 8.85
C PRO A 67 -14.34 -17.44 8.34
N GLU A 68 -13.78 -18.43 9.05
CA GLU A 68 -12.56 -19.15 8.62
C GLU A 68 -12.73 -19.91 7.29
N LEU A 69 -13.98 -20.15 6.90
CA LEU A 69 -14.33 -20.80 5.65
C LEU A 69 -14.54 -19.81 4.50
N PHE A 70 -14.48 -18.50 4.75
CA PHE A 70 -14.63 -17.44 3.76
C PHE A 70 -13.27 -16.79 3.44
N ASP A 71 -12.88 -16.84 2.16
CA ASP A 71 -11.63 -16.25 1.67
C ASP A 71 -11.84 -15.62 0.29
N TRP A 72 -12.26 -14.36 0.26
CA TRP A 72 -12.47 -13.58 -0.95
C TRP A 72 -11.45 -12.44 -1.11
N ARG A 73 -10.30 -12.55 -0.44
CA ARG A 73 -9.24 -11.51 -0.42
C ARG A 73 -8.66 -11.14 -1.78
N ASP A 74 -8.80 -12.02 -2.75
CA ASP A 74 -8.34 -11.80 -4.13
C ASP A 74 -9.49 -11.68 -5.15
N LEU A 75 -10.75 -11.68 -4.68
CA LEU A 75 -11.93 -11.58 -5.53
C LEU A 75 -12.20 -10.12 -5.93
N LEU A 76 -12.52 -9.91 -7.21
CA LEU A 76 -13.26 -8.73 -7.66
C LEU A 76 -14.77 -9.00 -7.64
N LEU A 77 -15.48 -8.45 -6.65
CA LEU A 77 -16.94 -8.44 -6.60
C LEU A 77 -17.49 -7.18 -7.29
N ILE A 78 -18.32 -7.38 -8.31
CA ILE A 78 -18.93 -6.32 -9.12
C ILE A 78 -20.42 -6.27 -8.83
N LEU A 79 -20.87 -5.19 -8.20
CA LEU A 79 -22.27 -4.91 -7.89
C LEU A 79 -22.86 -4.03 -9.00
N SER A 80 -23.83 -4.57 -9.72
CA SER A 80 -24.33 -3.99 -10.99
C SER A 80 -25.85 -4.06 -11.15
N GLY A 81 -26.57 -4.14 -10.03
CA GLY A 81 -28.03 -4.19 -10.00
C GLY A 81 -28.66 -2.91 -10.57
N THR A 82 -29.82 -3.10 -11.21
CA THR A 82 -30.65 -1.99 -11.73
C THR A 82 -31.63 -1.46 -10.67
N THR A 83 -31.80 -2.22 -9.59
CA THR A 83 -32.47 -1.83 -8.35
C THR A 83 -31.44 -1.72 -7.24
N VAL A 84 -31.81 -1.10 -6.12
CA VAL A 84 -30.95 -1.09 -4.93
C VAL A 84 -30.66 -2.54 -4.51
N GLN A 85 -29.39 -2.94 -4.50
CA GLN A 85 -28.93 -4.23 -4.00
C GLN A 85 -28.73 -4.14 -2.50
N THR A 86 -29.15 -5.15 -1.76
CA THR A 86 -28.77 -5.32 -0.36
C THR A 86 -27.48 -6.13 -0.29
N PHE A 87 -26.54 -5.66 0.52
CA PHE A 87 -25.30 -6.36 0.83
C PHE A 87 -25.28 -6.61 2.34
N GLU A 88 -25.50 -7.86 2.72
CA GLU A 88 -25.33 -8.31 4.10
C GLU A 88 -23.84 -8.37 4.42
N VAL A 89 -23.43 -7.69 5.49
CA VAL A 89 -22.05 -7.77 6.00
C VAL A 89 -21.87 -9.08 6.78
N GLY A 90 -20.94 -9.15 7.73
CA GLY A 90 -20.86 -10.35 8.57
C GLY A 90 -19.56 -10.52 9.32
N ALA A 91 -18.62 -9.59 9.16
CA ALA A 91 -17.46 -9.55 10.04
C ALA A 91 -17.85 -8.87 11.36
N ASN A 92 -17.32 -9.35 12.47
CA ASN A 92 -17.31 -8.56 13.69
C ASN A 92 -16.55 -7.25 13.45
N ASP A 93 -17.07 -6.14 13.96
CA ASP A 93 -16.36 -4.87 13.94
C ASP A 93 -15.20 -4.89 14.92
N LEU A 94 -14.00 -5.08 14.37
CA LEU A 94 -12.72 -5.05 15.09
C LEU A 94 -12.08 -3.66 15.06
N GLY A 95 -12.79 -2.64 14.56
CA GLY A 95 -12.21 -1.35 14.22
C GLY A 95 -11.42 -1.42 12.91
N GLN A 96 -10.73 -0.32 12.60
CA GLN A 96 -9.78 -0.28 11.49
C GLN A 96 -8.59 -1.18 11.80
N LEU A 97 -8.39 -2.21 10.98
CA LEU A 97 -7.22 -3.08 11.07
C LEU A 97 -5.99 -2.31 10.53
N SER A 98 -4.90 -2.29 11.30
CA SER A 98 -3.60 -1.82 10.79
C SER A 98 -2.99 -2.88 9.88
N ASP A 99 -2.18 -2.50 8.90
CA ASP A 99 -1.52 -3.42 7.93
C ASP A 99 -0.76 -4.60 8.57
N THR A 100 -0.33 -4.47 9.83
CA THR A 100 0.31 -5.52 10.62
C THR A 100 -0.65 -6.57 11.19
N VAL A 101 -1.95 -6.28 11.22
CA VAL A 101 -2.99 -7.27 11.45
C VAL A 101 -3.38 -7.78 10.08
N THR A 102 -2.67 -8.81 9.63
CA THR A 102 -3.10 -9.69 8.53
C THR A 102 -4.61 -9.77 8.58
N VAL A 103 -5.30 -9.31 7.52
CA VAL A 103 -6.77 -9.32 7.45
C VAL A 103 -7.21 -10.71 7.87
N ASP A 104 -7.68 -10.80 9.11
CA ASP A 104 -7.79 -12.08 9.79
C ASP A 104 -8.79 -12.89 8.98
N THR A 105 -8.56 -14.20 8.85
CA THR A 105 -9.55 -15.11 8.31
C THR A 105 -10.89 -15.05 9.07
N ALA A 106 -10.91 -14.39 10.24
CA ALA A 106 -12.09 -14.05 11.00
C ALA A 106 -12.96 -12.87 10.45
N ALA A 107 -12.51 -12.12 9.44
CA ALA A 107 -13.11 -10.81 9.10
C ALA A 107 -13.92 -10.75 7.78
N PHE A 108 -14.36 -11.87 7.20
CA PHE A 108 -15.13 -11.94 5.94
C PHE A 108 -14.60 -10.99 4.84
N SER A 109 -13.28 -10.92 4.70
CA SER A 109 -12.64 -9.88 3.89
C SER A 109 -12.76 -10.14 2.39
N ILE A 110 -12.94 -9.06 1.63
CA ILE A 110 -13.07 -9.08 0.17
C ILE A 110 -11.96 -8.22 -0.45
N GLY A 111 -11.34 -8.73 -1.50
CA GLY A 111 -10.25 -8.03 -2.19
C GLY A 111 -10.71 -6.72 -2.81
N THR A 112 -11.73 -6.76 -3.67
CA THR A 112 -12.27 -5.55 -4.28
C THR A 112 -13.77 -5.62 -4.37
N ILE A 113 -14.45 -4.57 -3.89
CA ILE A 113 -15.85 -4.30 -4.20
C ILE A 113 -15.90 -3.15 -5.18
N GLN A 114 -16.49 -3.39 -6.34
CA GLN A 114 -16.77 -2.38 -7.34
C GLN A 114 -18.29 -2.18 -7.45
N VAL A 115 -18.75 -0.96 -7.19
CA VAL A 115 -20.13 -0.55 -7.46
C VAL A 115 -20.17 0.13 -8.83
N ASN A 116 -20.83 -0.53 -9.78
CA ASN A 116 -20.86 -0.08 -11.17
C ASN A 116 -21.61 1.24 -11.34
N THR A 117 -21.37 1.86 -12.49
CA THR A 117 -21.97 3.13 -12.91
C THR A 117 -23.49 3.11 -12.69
N GLY A 118 -24.00 4.06 -11.92
CA GLY A 118 -25.42 4.22 -11.62
C GLY A 118 -26.05 3.15 -10.70
N ALA A 119 -25.29 2.15 -10.25
CA ALA A 119 -25.80 1.13 -9.34
C ALA A 119 -25.92 1.68 -7.91
N SER A 120 -26.86 1.14 -7.14
CA SER A 120 -27.06 1.51 -5.74
C SER A 120 -26.98 0.29 -4.85
N VAL A 121 -26.19 0.35 -3.77
CA VAL A 121 -25.98 -0.75 -2.85
C VAL A 121 -26.24 -0.28 -1.43
N ARG A 122 -26.91 -1.10 -0.63
CA ARG A 122 -27.16 -0.84 0.77
C ARG A 122 -26.50 -1.93 1.61
N PHE A 123 -25.45 -1.56 2.32
CA PHE A 123 -24.79 -2.42 3.29
C PHE A 123 -25.62 -2.44 4.57
N VAL A 124 -25.90 -3.64 5.06
CA VAL A 124 -26.80 -3.89 6.19
C VAL A 124 -26.25 -4.99 7.07
N ASP A 125 -26.63 -4.95 8.34
CA ASP A 125 -26.48 -6.01 9.34
C ASP A 125 -27.90 -6.48 9.68
N THR A 126 -28.36 -7.51 8.96
CA THR A 126 -29.66 -8.15 9.16
C THR A 126 -29.55 -9.62 9.59
N PHE A 127 -28.33 -10.12 9.74
CA PHE A 127 -28.03 -11.47 10.19
C PHE A 127 -26.76 -11.49 11.03
N ASP A 128 -26.88 -12.01 12.26
CA ASP A 128 -25.75 -12.21 13.18
C ASP A 128 -24.84 -13.34 12.67
N ASN A 129 -23.69 -12.97 12.10
CA ASN A 129 -22.69 -13.91 11.59
C ASN A 129 -21.71 -14.40 12.69
N ASP A 130 -21.87 -13.96 13.96
CA ASP A 130 -21.06 -14.38 15.10
C ASP A 130 -21.76 -15.50 15.92
N PRO A 131 -21.37 -16.77 15.75
CA PRO A 131 -21.97 -17.87 16.50
C PRO A 131 -21.64 -17.83 18.00
N ASP A 132 -20.56 -17.16 18.41
CA ASP A 132 -20.08 -17.13 19.79
C ASP A 132 -20.77 -16.03 20.61
N ASN A 133 -21.39 -15.04 19.95
CA ASN A 133 -22.11 -13.94 20.60
C ASN A 133 -23.57 -13.81 20.14
N ALA A 134 -24.26 -14.95 19.99
CA ALA A 134 -25.67 -14.98 19.60
C ALA A 134 -26.52 -13.96 20.38
N GLY A 135 -27.04 -12.95 19.66
CA GLY A 135 -27.87 -11.89 20.23
C GLY A 135 -27.21 -10.52 20.30
N GLN A 136 -26.09 -10.29 19.61
CA GLN A 136 -25.71 -8.91 19.28
C GLN A 136 -26.75 -8.37 18.28
N ASP A 137 -27.45 -7.34 18.73
CA ASP A 137 -28.73 -6.87 18.20
C ASP A 137 -28.73 -6.57 16.70
N LEU A 138 -29.58 -7.31 15.98
CA LEU A 138 -30.19 -6.89 14.73
C LEU A 138 -30.74 -5.45 14.91
N ASN A 139 -30.05 -4.45 14.36
CA ASN A 139 -30.43 -3.02 14.28
C ASN A 139 -30.08 -2.07 15.44
N ALA A 140 -29.33 -2.44 16.49
CA ALA A 140 -29.07 -1.52 17.62
C ALA A 140 -27.61 -1.02 17.78
N GLY A 141 -26.66 -1.50 16.98
CA GLY A 141 -25.27 -1.02 16.99
C GLY A 141 -24.51 -1.42 15.73
N CYS A 142 -23.43 -0.71 15.42
CA CYS A 142 -22.49 -1.08 14.36
C CYS A 142 -21.54 -2.16 14.88
N ASN A 143 -22.11 -3.32 15.20
CA ASN A 143 -21.36 -4.45 15.75
C ASN A 143 -20.74 -5.29 14.64
N GLU A 144 -21.36 -5.26 13.45
CA GLU A 144 -20.78 -5.85 12.26
C GLU A 144 -20.18 -4.80 11.33
N ALA A 145 -19.16 -5.26 10.61
CA ALA A 145 -18.42 -4.50 9.63
C ALA A 145 -18.18 -5.31 8.37
N GLN A 146 -17.75 -4.61 7.33
CA GLN A 146 -17.17 -5.22 6.14
C GLN A 146 -15.77 -4.67 5.94
N TYR A 147 -14.82 -5.58 5.69
CA TYR A 147 -13.44 -5.25 5.36
C TYR A 147 -13.21 -5.46 3.87
N VAL A 148 -12.76 -4.42 3.18
CA VAL A 148 -12.41 -4.46 1.77
C VAL A 148 -11.02 -3.89 1.56
N ARG A 149 -10.22 -4.50 0.68
CA ARG A 149 -8.94 -3.89 0.29
C ARG A 149 -9.19 -2.68 -0.60
N ASN A 150 -9.88 -2.87 -1.72
CA ASN A 150 -10.22 -1.75 -2.61
C ASN A 150 -11.74 -1.55 -2.69
N LEU A 151 -12.19 -0.33 -2.45
CA LEU A 151 -13.55 0.10 -2.75
C LEU A 151 -13.55 1.00 -3.98
N ILE A 152 -14.24 0.58 -5.04
CA ILE A 152 -14.36 1.35 -6.29
C ILE A 152 -15.82 1.77 -6.46
N LEU A 153 -16.07 3.08 -6.47
CA LEU A 153 -17.38 3.67 -6.69
C LEU A 153 -17.38 4.42 -8.02
N GLN A 154 -17.99 3.82 -9.05
CA GLN A 154 -18.05 4.42 -10.38
C GLN A 154 -19.04 5.59 -10.47
N ASP A 155 -19.04 6.31 -11.60
CA ASP A 155 -19.91 7.47 -11.81
C ASP A 155 -21.40 7.18 -11.53
N GLY A 156 -22.03 8.07 -10.78
CA GLY A 156 -23.44 8.00 -10.39
C GLY A 156 -23.78 6.83 -9.48
N SER A 157 -22.82 6.03 -9.03
CA SER A 157 -23.06 4.97 -8.07
C SER A 157 -23.38 5.54 -6.68
N ALA A 158 -24.09 4.76 -5.87
CA ALA A 158 -24.36 5.12 -4.49
C ALA A 158 -24.21 3.93 -3.56
N ILE A 159 -23.61 4.15 -2.39
CA ILE A 159 -23.68 3.22 -1.27
C ILE A 159 -24.40 3.84 -0.10
N THR A 160 -25.19 3.04 0.60
CA THR A 160 -25.79 3.39 1.89
C THR A 160 -25.24 2.44 2.94
N LEU A 161 -24.75 2.98 4.05
CA LEU A 161 -24.22 2.21 5.17
C LEU A 161 -25.24 2.28 6.30
N GLU A 162 -26.11 1.27 6.40
CA GLU A 162 -27.21 1.23 7.36
C GLU A 162 -26.79 0.48 8.62
N ASN A 163 -26.31 1.23 9.62
CA ASN A 163 -25.79 0.71 10.89
C ASN A 163 -24.63 -0.29 10.74
N VAL A 164 -23.75 -0.07 9.76
CA VAL A 164 -22.56 -0.91 9.54
C VAL A 164 -21.32 -0.06 9.27
N HIS A 165 -20.16 -0.53 9.71
CA HIS A 165 -18.89 0.05 9.31
C HIS A 165 -18.34 -0.64 8.06
N LEU A 166 -17.91 0.15 7.08
CA LEU A 166 -17.17 -0.33 5.92
C LEU A 166 -15.74 0.17 6.03
N TYR A 167 -14.80 -0.74 6.25
CA TYR A 167 -13.38 -0.45 6.29
C TYR A 167 -12.78 -0.76 4.93
N ALA A 168 -12.27 0.26 4.24
CA ALA A 168 -11.60 0.12 2.95
C ALA A 168 -10.13 0.48 3.08
N GLU A 169 -9.18 -0.32 2.60
CA GLU A 169 -7.76 0.10 2.57
C GLU A 169 -7.60 1.29 1.60
N THR A 170 -8.17 1.17 0.40
CA THR A 170 -8.21 2.25 -0.61
C THR A 170 -9.63 2.55 -1.08
N LEU A 171 -9.83 3.80 -1.52
CA LEU A 171 -11.08 4.29 -2.09
C LEU A 171 -10.81 4.98 -3.43
N ASP A 172 -11.31 4.40 -4.52
CA ASP A 172 -11.43 5.05 -5.83
C ASP A 172 -12.89 5.51 -6.00
N GLN A 173 -13.17 6.77 -5.69
CA GLN A 173 -14.50 7.36 -5.75
C GLN A 173 -14.61 8.34 -6.91
N ALA A 174 -15.43 8.00 -7.90
CA ALA A 174 -15.75 8.90 -9.00
C ALA A 174 -16.47 10.17 -8.50
N PRO A 175 -16.34 11.34 -9.19
CA PRO A 175 -16.84 12.62 -8.69
C PRO A 175 -18.34 12.67 -8.42
N THR A 176 -19.12 11.83 -9.10
CA THR A 176 -20.58 11.77 -8.97
C THR A 176 -21.08 10.63 -8.08
N ALA A 177 -20.16 9.80 -7.56
CA ALA A 177 -20.51 8.72 -6.65
C ALA A 177 -20.79 9.24 -5.23
N VAL A 178 -21.74 8.61 -4.53
CA VAL A 178 -22.23 9.08 -3.22
C VAL A 178 -22.11 8.00 -2.16
N VAL A 179 -21.64 8.39 -0.97
CA VAL A 179 -21.64 7.56 0.25
C VAL A 179 -22.63 8.16 1.24
N ASN A 180 -23.67 7.40 1.59
CA ASN A 180 -24.75 7.82 2.49
C ASN A 180 -24.68 7.04 3.81
N PRO A 181 -24.04 7.60 4.86
CA PRO A 181 -24.10 6.99 6.19
C PRO A 181 -25.52 7.09 6.76
N LEU A 182 -26.01 6.01 7.39
CA LEU A 182 -27.30 5.96 8.08
C LEU A 182 -27.13 5.32 9.46
N GLY A 183 -27.69 5.96 10.48
CA GLY A 183 -27.51 5.55 11.88
C GLY A 183 -26.06 5.70 12.31
N CYS A 184 -25.43 4.62 12.80
CA CYS A 184 -24.00 4.63 13.11
C CYS A 184 -23.11 4.29 11.90
N GLY A 185 -23.68 3.98 10.74
CA GLY A 185 -22.90 3.48 9.61
C GLY A 185 -21.86 4.49 9.13
N GLN A 186 -20.65 4.01 8.86
CA GLN A 186 -19.49 4.85 8.52
C GLN A 186 -18.60 4.14 7.51
N LEU A 187 -18.12 4.91 6.51
CA LEU A 187 -17.00 4.51 5.67
C LEU A 187 -15.71 4.98 6.35
N VAL A 188 -14.86 4.04 6.69
CA VAL A 188 -13.52 4.30 7.21
C VAL A 188 -12.54 3.86 6.12
N VAL A 189 -11.93 4.85 5.47
CA VAL A 189 -10.85 4.56 4.51
C VAL A 189 -9.54 4.56 5.28
N GLY A 190 -8.69 3.59 4.99
CA GLY A 190 -7.32 3.52 5.44
C GLY A 190 -6.67 4.89 5.30
N THR A 191 -6.46 5.58 6.42
CA THR A 191 -5.64 6.78 6.39
C THR A 191 -4.22 6.30 6.18
N CYS A 192 -3.65 6.61 5.01
CA CYS A 192 -2.22 6.48 4.80
C CYS A 192 -1.51 7.06 6.03
N PRO A 193 -0.74 6.27 6.80
CA PRO A 193 -0.03 6.81 7.94
C PRO A 193 0.90 7.89 7.40
N ALA A 194 0.75 9.11 7.90
CA ALA A 194 1.51 10.24 7.41
C ALA A 194 3.00 9.99 7.64
N ALA A 195 3.75 9.76 6.56
CA ALA A 195 5.19 9.68 6.64
C ALA A 195 5.74 11.06 7.03
N ALA A 196 6.66 11.09 7.98
CA ALA A 196 7.41 12.29 8.29
C ALA A 196 8.35 12.65 7.12
N PRO A 197 8.59 13.94 6.85
CA PRO A 197 9.61 14.39 5.90
C PRO A 197 10.98 13.84 6.25
N VAL A 198 11.77 13.47 5.25
CA VAL A 198 13.19 13.18 5.46
C VAL A 198 13.92 14.47 5.89
N GLU A 199 15.01 14.33 6.64
CA GLU A 199 15.81 15.46 7.13
C GLU A 199 17.10 15.61 6.32
N ALA A 200 17.60 16.83 6.15
CA ALA A 200 18.90 17.07 5.52
C ALA A 200 20.03 16.41 6.31
N ASP A 201 21.10 15.98 5.63
CA ASP A 201 22.31 15.52 6.30
C ASP A 201 22.86 16.63 7.22
N PRO A 202 23.05 16.37 8.53
CA PRO A 202 23.54 17.37 9.48
C PRO A 202 24.95 17.87 9.18
N THR A 203 25.73 17.22 8.31
CA THR A 203 27.04 17.71 7.91
C THR A 203 26.97 18.93 6.98
N ILE A 204 25.84 19.14 6.28
CA ILE A 204 25.55 20.27 5.37
C ILE A 204 26.70 20.53 4.36
N VAL A 205 27.38 19.48 3.90
CA VAL A 205 28.35 19.62 2.81
C VAL A 205 27.68 19.18 1.51
N PRO A 206 27.44 20.09 0.55
CA PRO A 206 26.90 19.70 -0.75
C PRO A 206 27.79 18.66 -1.42
N GLN A 207 27.21 17.53 -1.80
CA GLN A 207 27.95 16.48 -2.48
C GLN A 207 27.77 16.61 -4.00
N ASN A 208 28.80 16.26 -4.76
CA ASN A 208 28.77 16.41 -6.22
C ASN A 208 27.95 15.30 -6.92
N ARG A 209 27.88 14.11 -6.33
CA ARG A 209 27.30 12.91 -6.98
C ARG A 209 26.39 12.08 -6.09
N TYR A 210 26.09 12.58 -4.91
CA TYR A 210 25.18 11.91 -3.99
C TYR A 210 24.15 12.91 -3.50
N LEU A 211 22.95 12.39 -3.23
CA LEU A 211 22.00 13.04 -2.34
C LEU A 211 22.19 12.43 -0.96
N ALA A 212 22.59 13.23 0.02
CA ALA A 212 22.77 12.80 1.40
C ALA A 212 21.64 13.37 2.28
N PHE A 213 20.91 12.48 2.95
CA PHE A 213 19.82 12.86 3.85
C PHE A 213 19.58 11.77 4.90
N VAL A 214 18.94 12.14 6.01
CA VAL A 214 18.52 11.23 7.08
C VAL A 214 17.10 10.76 6.77
N ALA A 215 16.99 9.50 6.35
CA ALA A 215 15.71 8.87 6.02
C ALA A 215 14.96 8.39 7.29
N GLY A 216 15.74 8.01 8.30
CA GLY A 216 15.30 7.48 9.59
C GLY A 216 14.88 8.50 10.63
N VAL A 217 14.09 9.50 10.26
CA VAL A 217 13.64 10.55 11.20
C VAL A 217 12.73 9.96 12.27
N SER A 218 12.69 10.57 13.45
CA SER A 218 11.91 10.04 14.60
C SER A 218 10.42 9.81 14.29
N GLY A 219 9.84 10.58 13.36
CA GLY A 219 8.46 10.40 12.90
C GLY A 219 8.23 9.19 11.98
N ASN A 220 9.29 8.55 11.48
CA ASN A 220 9.24 7.35 10.63
C ASN A 220 9.75 6.08 11.35
N ALA A 221 10.18 6.17 12.60
CA ALA A 221 10.76 5.02 13.31
C ALA A 221 9.73 3.89 13.47
N GLY A 222 10.06 2.67 13.02
CA GLY A 222 9.17 1.53 13.01
C GLY A 222 8.11 1.53 11.90
N LEU A 223 8.12 2.52 11.00
CA LEU A 223 7.30 2.54 9.80
C LEU A 223 8.14 2.08 8.61
N ASN A 224 7.60 1.16 7.82
CA ASN A 224 8.14 0.90 6.49
C ASN A 224 7.71 2.05 5.56
N VAL A 225 8.67 2.80 5.04
CA VAL A 225 8.39 3.87 4.07
C VAL A 225 9.19 3.64 2.80
N ALA A 226 8.71 4.14 1.67
CA ALA A 226 9.49 4.26 0.43
C ALA A 226 9.85 5.72 0.20
N LEU A 227 10.96 5.96 -0.50
CA LEU A 227 11.48 7.30 -0.75
C LEU A 227 11.45 7.61 -2.24
N ARG A 228 10.77 8.69 -2.61
CA ARG A 228 10.69 9.20 -3.98
C ARG A 228 11.66 10.36 -4.15
N VAL A 229 12.47 10.31 -5.21
CA VAL A 229 13.33 11.41 -5.66
C VAL A 229 12.75 11.99 -6.93
N THR A 230 12.39 13.27 -6.91
CA THR A 230 11.94 14.03 -8.09
C THR A 230 13.09 14.92 -8.58
N PHE A 231 13.36 14.87 -9.88
CA PHE A 231 14.37 15.71 -10.53
C PHE A 231 13.75 17.08 -10.81
N GLU A 232 14.05 18.10 -10.02
CA GLU A 232 13.41 19.41 -10.14
C GLU A 232 14.03 20.25 -11.25
N ASN A 233 15.36 20.42 -11.20
CA ASN A 233 16.10 21.22 -12.15
C ASN A 233 17.52 20.69 -12.33
N LEU A 234 17.74 19.93 -13.40
CA LEU A 234 19.03 19.41 -13.79
C LEU A 234 19.66 20.28 -14.90
N PRO A 235 21.01 20.43 -14.92
CA PRO A 235 21.70 21.10 -16.01
C PRO A 235 21.69 20.28 -17.31
N ALA A 236 21.83 20.95 -18.44
CA ALA A 236 21.98 20.29 -19.73
C ALA A 236 23.20 19.34 -19.74
N PRO A 237 23.10 18.14 -20.35
CA PRO A 237 21.96 17.62 -21.14
C PRO A 237 20.93 16.82 -20.32
N PHE A 238 20.97 16.86 -18.99
CA PHE A 238 20.12 16.06 -18.10
C PHE A 238 18.76 16.71 -17.81
N ASP A 239 18.55 17.94 -18.27
CA ASP A 239 17.29 18.70 -18.15
C ASP A 239 16.08 17.98 -18.77
N VAL A 240 16.33 17.01 -19.67
CA VAL A 240 15.29 16.10 -20.22
C VAL A 240 14.58 15.25 -19.15
N PHE A 241 15.18 15.08 -17.96
CA PHE A 241 14.60 14.34 -16.84
C PHE A 241 13.81 15.21 -15.86
N ASN A 242 13.80 16.54 -16.03
CA ASN A 242 13.10 17.45 -15.13
C ASN A 242 11.59 17.10 -15.04
N GLY A 243 11.08 17.03 -13.82
CA GLY A 243 9.72 16.61 -13.49
C GLY A 243 9.50 15.10 -13.42
N GLN A 244 10.48 14.28 -13.83
CA GLN A 244 10.43 12.83 -13.62
C GLN A 244 10.82 12.47 -12.19
N SER A 245 10.45 11.27 -11.76
CA SER A 245 10.79 10.74 -10.43
C SER A 245 11.29 9.30 -10.50
N ALA A 246 12.04 8.88 -9.48
CA ALA A 246 12.46 7.50 -9.28
C ALA A 246 12.46 7.17 -7.78
N TRP A 247 12.51 5.88 -7.44
CA TRP A 247 12.49 5.41 -6.07
C TRP A 247 13.89 5.09 -5.56
N VAL A 248 14.18 5.40 -4.31
CA VAL A 248 15.41 4.92 -3.66
C VAL A 248 15.27 3.42 -3.43
N GLY A 249 16.24 2.66 -3.92
CA GLY A 249 16.30 1.21 -3.77
C GLY A 249 16.93 0.74 -2.46
N GLU A 250 17.20 -0.56 -2.39
CA GLU A 250 17.81 -1.19 -1.21
C GLU A 250 19.23 -0.64 -0.95
N PRO A 251 19.52 -0.16 0.27
CA PRO A 251 20.87 0.30 0.61
C PRO A 251 21.87 -0.84 0.72
N VAL A 252 23.09 -0.56 0.26
CA VAL A 252 24.27 -1.39 0.48
C VAL A 252 25.33 -0.58 1.21
N LEU A 253 26.07 -1.22 2.12
CA LEU A 253 27.20 -0.57 2.77
C LEU A 253 28.40 -0.53 1.82
N LYS A 254 28.89 0.67 1.51
CA LYS A 254 30.11 0.86 0.72
C LYS A 254 31.25 1.32 1.58
N CYS A 255 32.43 0.78 1.32
CA CYS A 255 33.67 1.28 1.92
C CYS A 255 34.10 2.59 1.25
N GLU A 256 34.22 3.67 2.03
CA GLU A 256 34.59 5.02 1.59
C GLU A 256 35.90 5.03 0.80
N ASN A 257 36.93 4.34 1.30
CA ASN A 257 38.26 4.39 0.72
C ASN A 257 38.50 3.42 -0.44
N SER A 258 37.72 2.33 -0.53
CA SER A 258 37.95 1.26 -1.53
C SER A 258 36.82 1.14 -2.56
N GLY A 259 35.67 1.73 -2.30
CA GLY A 259 34.46 1.60 -3.13
C GLY A 259 33.88 0.18 -3.15
N GLN A 260 34.34 -0.72 -2.28
CA GLN A 260 33.87 -2.11 -2.23
C GLN A 260 32.46 -2.17 -1.63
N ASP A 261 31.56 -2.89 -2.33
CA ASP A 261 30.15 -3.09 -1.94
C ASP A 261 29.97 -4.17 -0.87
N ASN A 262 31.01 -4.95 -0.60
CA ASN A 262 31.00 -6.02 0.40
C ASN A 262 32.01 -5.67 1.49
N VAL A 263 31.53 -5.06 2.58
CA VAL A 263 32.37 -4.76 3.76
C VAL A 263 32.95 -6.08 4.27
N PRO A 264 34.28 -6.30 4.19
CA PRO A 264 34.89 -7.55 4.61
C PRO A 264 34.67 -7.79 6.11
N PRO A 265 34.69 -9.05 6.58
CA PRO A 265 34.83 -9.35 8.00
C PRO A 265 36.09 -8.67 8.54
N GLY A 266 35.93 -7.62 9.35
CA GLY A 266 37.03 -6.75 9.81
C GLY A 266 36.93 -5.28 9.39
N GLY A 267 35.93 -4.91 8.59
CA GLY A 267 35.62 -3.52 8.24
C GLY A 267 36.29 -3.03 6.95
N CYS A 268 36.10 -1.74 6.65
CA CYS A 268 36.46 -1.10 5.38
C CYS A 268 37.92 -0.62 5.24
N ALA A 269 38.80 -1.00 6.16
CA ALA A 269 40.13 -0.43 6.24
C ALA A 269 41.23 -1.49 6.45
N PRO A 270 42.49 -1.15 6.15
CA PRO A 270 43.62 -1.64 6.93
C PRO A 270 43.76 -0.94 8.30
N VAL A 271 42.94 0.09 8.59
CA VAL A 271 42.99 0.90 9.81
C VAL A 271 41.99 0.38 10.84
N THR A 272 42.50 -0.29 11.87
CA THR A 272 41.69 -0.82 12.98
C THR A 272 40.95 0.30 13.71
N GLY A 273 39.63 0.18 13.83
CA GLY A 273 38.81 1.05 14.69
C GLY A 273 38.10 2.23 14.03
N ARG A 274 38.09 2.34 12.69
CA ARG A 274 37.25 3.30 11.97
C ARG A 274 36.26 2.56 11.07
N GLU A 275 34.97 2.74 11.33
CA GLU A 275 33.91 2.28 10.43
C GLU A 275 33.83 3.25 9.23
N ASP A 276 34.70 3.03 8.24
CA ASP A 276 34.72 3.79 6.99
C ASP A 276 33.68 3.26 5.98
N SER A 277 32.54 2.76 6.46
CA SER A 277 31.43 2.34 5.60
C SER A 277 30.25 3.29 5.73
N PHE A 278 29.58 3.56 4.62
CA PHE A 278 28.37 4.36 4.60
C PHE A 278 27.31 3.69 3.72
N PRO A 279 26.01 3.83 4.04
CA PRO A 279 24.95 3.24 3.24
C PRO A 279 24.72 4.03 1.96
N VAL A 280 24.69 3.31 0.85
CA VAL A 280 24.47 3.84 -0.48
C VAL A 280 23.30 3.12 -1.13
N ALA A 281 22.40 3.86 -1.75
CA ALA A 281 21.30 3.32 -2.52
C ALA A 281 21.33 3.82 -3.96
N LEU A 282 20.88 2.97 -4.89
CA LEU A 282 20.64 3.35 -6.28
C LEU A 282 19.18 3.78 -6.45
N LEU A 283 18.89 4.57 -7.50
CA LEU A 283 17.51 4.79 -7.91
C LEU A 283 16.98 3.60 -8.72
N GLN A 284 15.68 3.31 -8.60
CA GLN A 284 15.00 2.22 -9.29
C GLN A 284 13.56 2.58 -9.66
N CYS A 285 12.88 1.67 -10.38
CA CYS A 285 11.52 1.88 -10.89
C CYS A 285 10.43 1.58 -9.87
N ASP A 286 10.68 0.64 -8.95
CA ASP A 286 9.70 0.17 -7.98
C ASP A 286 10.03 0.70 -6.58
N PRO A 287 9.03 1.05 -5.75
CA PRO A 287 9.27 1.50 -4.39
C PRO A 287 9.93 0.40 -3.54
N PHE A 288 10.93 0.77 -2.75
CA PHE A 288 11.52 -0.10 -1.72
C PHE A 288 11.04 0.37 -0.34
N TYR A 289 10.18 -0.44 0.27
CA TYR A 289 9.66 -0.17 1.60
C TYR A 289 10.54 -0.81 2.68
N THR A 290 11.03 0.00 3.60
CA THR A 290 11.82 -0.47 4.74
C THR A 290 11.76 0.52 5.90
N ASP A 291 12.14 0.07 7.10
CA ASP A 291 12.40 0.98 8.22
C ASP A 291 13.77 1.63 8.05
N TRP A 292 13.76 2.87 7.59
CA TRP A 292 14.98 3.62 7.32
C TRP A 292 15.71 4.09 8.59
N SER A 293 15.09 3.99 9.77
CA SER A 293 15.73 4.35 11.05
C SER A 293 16.94 3.48 11.40
N ALA A 294 17.02 2.29 10.82
CA ALA A 294 18.17 1.40 10.97
C ALA A 294 19.42 1.85 10.21
N TRP A 295 19.28 2.73 9.21
CA TRP A 295 20.37 3.09 8.29
C TRP A 295 21.03 4.44 8.59
N GLY A 296 20.35 5.36 9.27
CA GLY A 296 20.86 6.71 9.53
C GLY A 296 20.89 7.58 8.26
N THR A 297 22.03 8.23 8.00
CA THR A 297 22.24 9.05 6.78
C THR A 297 22.52 8.15 5.58
N ILE A 298 21.75 8.33 4.50
CA ILE A 298 21.85 7.53 3.28
C ILE A 298 22.32 8.39 2.13
N HIS A 299 23.16 7.80 1.28
CA HIS A 299 23.71 8.43 0.11
C HIS A 299 23.08 7.82 -1.14
N VAL A 300 22.26 8.58 -1.84
CA VAL A 300 21.63 8.10 -3.08
C VAL A 300 22.49 8.51 -4.27
N THR A 301 22.81 7.56 -5.15
CA THR A 301 23.58 7.81 -6.39
C THR A 301 22.87 7.22 -7.59
N ASP A 302 22.99 7.89 -8.73
CA ASP A 302 22.39 7.50 -10.01
C ASP A 302 23.04 8.31 -11.14
N ASP A 303 22.89 7.89 -12.40
CA ASP A 303 23.43 8.64 -13.53
C ASP A 303 22.71 9.98 -13.77
N ARG A 304 21.49 10.13 -13.24
CA ARG A 304 20.71 11.37 -13.22
C ARG A 304 21.02 12.28 -12.02
N ILE A 305 21.78 11.80 -11.03
CA ILE A 305 22.27 12.63 -9.92
C ILE A 305 23.59 13.27 -10.33
N VAL A 306 23.48 14.46 -10.92
CA VAL A 306 24.58 15.21 -11.54
C VAL A 306 24.92 16.47 -10.75
N PRO A 307 26.17 16.97 -10.84
CA PRO A 307 26.58 18.25 -10.25
C PRO A 307 25.73 19.45 -10.69
N GLY A 308 25.41 20.34 -9.75
CA GLY A 308 24.61 21.55 -10.00
C GLY A 308 23.12 21.29 -10.24
N GLY A 309 22.62 20.10 -9.92
CA GLY A 309 21.20 19.76 -10.01
C GLY A 309 20.45 20.02 -8.71
N SER A 310 19.12 20.22 -8.81
CA SER A 310 18.21 20.25 -7.66
C SER A 310 17.19 19.11 -7.71
N TYR A 311 16.88 18.60 -6.52
CA TYR A 311 16.09 17.39 -6.30
C TYR A 311 15.14 17.58 -5.13
N ALA A 312 13.97 16.98 -5.19
CA ALA A 312 13.05 16.86 -4.07
C ALA A 312 12.99 15.41 -3.59
N VAL A 313 13.10 15.18 -2.29
CA VAL A 313 12.94 13.86 -1.68
C VAL A 313 11.71 13.84 -0.79
N GLN A 314 10.84 12.86 -0.99
CA GLN A 314 9.63 12.65 -0.21
C GLN A 314 9.55 11.22 0.27
N ALA A 315 8.86 11.01 1.39
CA ALA A 315 8.56 9.70 1.94
C ALA A 315 7.07 9.38 1.77
N ILE A 316 6.76 8.10 1.61
CA ILE A 316 5.40 7.57 1.60
C ILE A 316 5.38 6.27 2.39
N ALA A 317 4.38 6.07 3.25
CA ALA A 317 4.29 4.84 4.02
C ALA A 317 3.86 3.64 3.17
N GLU A 318 4.27 2.45 3.58
CA GLU A 318 3.77 1.20 3.01
C GLU A 318 2.24 1.14 3.08
N GLY A 319 1.61 0.57 2.05
CA GLY A 319 0.15 0.52 1.91
C GLY A 319 -0.49 1.77 1.28
N CYS A 320 0.23 2.89 1.17
CA CYS A 320 -0.32 4.10 0.58
C CYS A 320 -0.26 4.13 -0.96
N GLU A 321 -1.30 4.69 -1.60
CA GLU A 321 -1.36 4.87 -3.05
C GLU A 321 -0.33 5.92 -3.52
N THR A 322 0.60 5.48 -4.36
CA THR A 322 1.73 6.29 -4.86
C THR A 322 1.36 7.32 -5.92
N THR A 323 0.17 7.23 -6.51
CA THR A 323 -0.34 8.20 -7.49
C THR A 323 -1.05 9.39 -6.85
N LEU A 324 -1.35 9.34 -5.55
CA LEU A 324 -2.00 10.41 -4.81
C LEU A 324 -0.95 11.28 -4.10
N GLU A 325 -0.69 12.48 -4.64
CA GLU A 325 0.31 13.42 -4.08
C GLU A 325 0.07 13.76 -2.60
N GLY A 326 -1.17 13.70 -2.12
CA GLY A 326 -1.50 13.95 -0.72
C GLY A 326 -0.97 12.89 0.27
N ASN A 327 -0.53 11.72 -0.22
CA ASN A 327 0.04 10.67 0.61
C ASN A 327 1.54 10.85 0.88
N PHE A 328 2.21 11.74 0.15
CA PHE A 328 3.63 11.99 0.34
C PHE A 328 3.86 13.00 1.45
N SER A 329 4.98 12.83 2.16
CA SER A 329 5.47 13.83 3.09
C SER A 329 5.84 15.13 2.38
N THR A 330 6.01 16.22 3.14
CA THR A 330 6.58 17.46 2.60
C THR A 330 7.96 17.17 2.00
N ALA A 331 8.22 17.73 0.82
CA ALA A 331 9.50 17.54 0.13
C ALA A 331 10.68 18.18 0.87
N LEU A 332 11.76 17.42 0.99
CA LEU A 332 13.09 17.94 1.29
C LEU A 332 13.78 18.32 -0.03
N SER A 333 14.08 19.61 -0.23
CA SER A 333 14.87 20.07 -1.36
C SER A 333 16.36 19.88 -1.09
N LEU A 334 17.05 19.26 -2.05
CA LEU A 334 18.48 19.01 -2.02
C LEU A 334 19.13 19.55 -3.31
N THR A 335 20.38 19.98 -3.20
CA THR A 335 21.19 20.42 -4.34
C THR A 335 22.55 19.74 -4.31
N THR A 336 23.05 19.35 -5.47
CA THR A 336 24.44 18.89 -5.62
C THR A 336 25.35 20.06 -5.95
N ALA A 337 26.59 20.04 -5.43
CA ALA A 337 27.58 21.05 -5.81
C ALA A 337 28.00 20.92 -7.29
N SER A 338 28.52 21.99 -7.88
CA SER A 338 28.98 22.02 -9.27
C SER A 338 30.42 21.48 -9.41
N PHE A 339 30.78 20.93 -10.57
CA PHE A 339 32.18 20.53 -10.82
C PHE A 339 33.13 21.72 -10.68
N GLY A 340 34.18 21.55 -9.86
CA GLY A 340 35.18 22.60 -9.60
C GLY A 340 35.03 23.28 -8.24
N ASP A 341 33.89 23.10 -7.57
CA ASP A 341 33.70 23.48 -6.17
C ASP A 341 34.38 22.45 -5.24
N VAL A 342 35.72 22.40 -5.30
CA VAL A 342 36.54 21.54 -4.43
C VAL A 342 36.72 22.20 -3.07
N THR A 343 36.69 23.54 -3.03
CA THR A 343 36.82 24.39 -1.85
C THR A 343 36.22 25.77 -2.14
N GLY A 344 35.55 26.44 -1.19
CA GLY A 344 35.09 27.83 -1.34
C GLY A 344 36.21 28.89 -1.19
N GLY A 345 37.37 28.65 -1.81
CA GLY A 345 38.53 29.53 -1.86
C GLY A 345 39.67 29.21 -0.87
N CYS A 346 40.92 29.44 -1.29
CA CYS A 346 42.15 29.11 -0.53
C CYS A 346 43.04 30.31 -0.19
N THR A 347 42.50 31.54 -0.18
CA THR A 347 43.26 32.77 0.12
C THR A 347 43.63 32.87 1.61
N GLY A 348 44.61 32.08 2.05
CA GLY A 348 45.09 32.13 3.44
C GLY A 348 45.74 30.87 4.00
N GLY A 349 45.84 29.78 3.22
CA GLY A 349 46.49 28.54 3.65
C GLY A 349 45.56 27.49 4.27
N SER A 350 44.31 27.85 4.56
CA SER A 350 43.20 26.91 4.83
C SER A 350 42.06 27.21 3.85
N CYS A 351 41.60 26.21 3.13
CA CYS A 351 40.51 26.41 2.18
C CYS A 351 39.14 26.29 2.87
N SER A 352 38.16 27.10 2.45
CA SER A 352 36.77 26.98 2.90
C SER A 352 36.16 25.66 2.39
N PRO A 353 35.16 25.09 3.09
CA PRO A 353 34.32 24.03 2.50
C PRO A 353 33.70 24.48 1.17
N PRO A 354 33.33 23.54 0.29
CA PRO A 354 32.59 23.83 -0.93
C PRO A 354 31.35 24.71 -0.67
N ASP A 355 31.16 25.76 -1.48
CA ASP A 355 30.13 26.78 -1.24
C ASP A 355 29.15 26.97 -2.42
N GLY A 356 29.26 26.12 -3.44
CA GLY A 356 28.47 26.15 -4.66
C GLY A 356 29.06 27.02 -5.77
N SER A 357 30.15 27.76 -5.53
CA SER A 357 30.85 28.53 -6.54
C SER A 357 32.04 27.76 -7.12
N VAL A 358 32.33 27.96 -8.42
CA VAL A 358 33.53 27.39 -9.05
C VAL A 358 34.66 28.39 -8.87
N ASP A 359 35.41 28.23 -7.78
CA ASP A 359 36.64 28.98 -7.52
C ASP A 359 37.83 28.37 -8.27
N VAL A 360 38.72 29.21 -8.81
CA VAL A 360 39.91 28.81 -9.58
C VAL A 360 41.20 29.14 -8.85
#